data_AF-M4VDC0-F1
#
_entry.id   AF-M4VDC0-F1
#
_cell.length_a   1.000
_cell.length_b   1.000
_cell.length_c   1.000
_cell.angle_alpha   90.00
_cell.angle_beta   90.00
_cell.angle_gamma   90.00
#
_symmetry.space_group_name_H-M   'P 1'
#
loop_
_entity.id
_entity.type
_entity.pdbx_description
1 polymer ?
#
loop_
_entity_poly.entity_id
_entity_poly.type
_entity_poly.pdbx_seq_one_letter_code
_entity_poly.pdbx_strand_id
1 'polypeptide(L)'
;MLDQFSEDQQALLIALPYRTGLWLSQCDSTGGGDADEAEMQALHEIVTGFAEDFLKSEFVQALMEQTVAHRNLWGTWNRDIDLVPEECRKAVQLLADHLDRKEFLSFKQNLMEIATDVALAYRENGDDSLSGRVNVYTRLVSEKVRSMMTGRPPRSLDEILNISDAEQAALDRLAEALDLEGRLFKAREPNAA
;
A
#
# COMPACT_ATOMS: atom_id res chain seq x y z
N MET A 1 -4.86 -12.96 16.69
CA MET A 1 -5.44 -11.74 16.10
C MET A 1 -6.05 -11.98 14.72
N LEU A 2 -5.35 -12.66 13.79
CA LEU A 2 -5.93 -13.04 12.49
C LEU A 2 -6.86 -14.27 12.56
N ASP A 3 -6.71 -15.07 13.60
CA ASP A 3 -7.51 -16.26 13.94
C ASP A 3 -9.01 -15.99 14.12
N GLN A 4 -9.42 -14.74 14.30
CA GLN A 4 -10.83 -14.35 14.35
C GLN A 4 -11.52 -14.37 12.97
N PHE A 5 -10.74 -14.40 11.88
CA PHE A 5 -11.24 -14.41 10.50
C PHE A 5 -11.28 -15.85 9.95
N SER A 6 -12.14 -16.11 8.96
CA SER A 6 -12.14 -17.40 8.25
C SER A 6 -10.84 -17.62 7.48
N GLU A 7 -10.54 -18.87 7.11
CA GLU A 7 -9.33 -19.19 6.34
C GLU A 7 -9.22 -18.38 5.03
N ASP A 8 -10.33 -18.22 4.30
CA ASP A 8 -10.38 -17.41 3.08
C ASP A 8 -10.10 -15.91 3.35
N GLN A 9 -10.64 -15.39 4.45
CA GLN A 9 -10.41 -14.00 4.86
C GLN A 9 -8.98 -13.78 5.30
N GLN A 10 -8.39 -14.72 6.04
CA GLN A 10 -6.98 -14.68 6.42
C GLN A 10 -6.11 -14.74 5.18
N ALA A 11 -6.37 -15.65 4.23
CA ALA A 11 -5.63 -15.76 2.98
C ALA A 11 -5.66 -14.46 2.17
N LEU A 12 -6.84 -13.82 2.07
CA LEU A 12 -6.97 -12.50 1.45
C LEU A 12 -6.10 -11.46 2.15
N LEU A 13 -6.26 -11.31 3.47
CA LEU A 13 -5.55 -10.29 4.25
C LEU A 13 -4.03 -10.48 4.17
N ILE A 14 -3.55 -11.72 4.36
CA ILE A 14 -2.13 -12.09 4.37
C ILE A 14 -1.47 -11.83 3.01
N ALA A 15 -2.21 -12.01 1.91
CA ALA A 15 -1.63 -11.80 0.58
C ALA A 15 -1.56 -10.30 0.19
N LEU A 16 -2.43 -9.46 0.76
CA LEU A 16 -2.60 -8.07 0.33
C LEU A 16 -1.34 -7.20 0.41
N PRO A 17 -0.50 -7.24 1.47
CA PRO A 17 0.70 -6.41 1.52
C PRO A 17 1.63 -6.65 0.32
N TYR A 18 1.86 -7.91 -0.02
CA TYR A 18 2.64 -8.28 -1.19
C TYR A 18 1.93 -7.96 -2.50
N ARG A 19 0.67 -8.36 -2.63
CA ARG A 19 -0.12 -8.19 -3.86
C ARG A 19 -0.31 -6.72 -4.23
N THR A 20 -0.40 -5.83 -3.24
CA THR A 20 -0.51 -4.38 -3.48
C THR A 20 0.75 -3.83 -4.13
N GLY A 21 1.93 -4.22 -3.63
CA GLY A 21 3.20 -3.83 -4.24
C GLY A 21 3.37 -4.44 -5.63
N LEU A 22 3.05 -5.73 -5.81
CA LEU A 22 3.13 -6.42 -7.09
C LEU A 22 2.19 -5.81 -8.15
N TRP A 23 0.96 -5.48 -7.75
CA TRP A 23 0.00 -4.84 -8.64
C TRP A 23 0.48 -3.47 -9.10
N LEU A 24 1.13 -2.71 -8.20
CA LEU A 24 1.69 -1.42 -8.57
C LEU A 24 2.89 -1.57 -9.51
N SER A 25 3.81 -2.49 -9.26
CA SER A 25 4.97 -2.66 -10.15
C SER A 25 4.54 -3.03 -11.58
N GLN A 26 3.45 -3.77 -11.73
CA GLN A 26 2.93 -4.19 -13.04
C GLN A 26 2.03 -3.16 -13.73
N CYS A 27 1.74 -2.01 -13.10
CA CYS A 27 0.83 -1.03 -13.69
C CYS A 27 1.47 -0.23 -14.83
N ASP A 28 2.80 -0.20 -14.91
CA ASP A 28 3.54 0.36 -16.03
C ASP A 28 4.09 -0.75 -16.94
N SER A 29 3.61 -0.80 -18.17
CA SER A 29 3.96 -1.83 -19.15
C SER A 29 5.30 -1.58 -19.88
N THR A 30 6.16 -0.71 -19.34
CA THR A 30 7.42 -0.29 -19.99
C THR A 30 8.67 -1.12 -19.63
N GLY A 31 8.57 -2.07 -18.71
CA GLY A 31 9.66 -2.97 -18.31
C GLY A 31 9.84 -4.17 -19.23
N GLY A 32 11.07 -4.46 -19.65
CA GLY A 32 11.45 -5.75 -20.25
C GLY A 32 11.86 -6.76 -19.16
N GLY A 33 12.14 -8.03 -19.53
CA GLY A 33 12.32 -9.12 -18.55
C GLY A 33 13.42 -8.97 -17.47
N ASP A 34 14.47 -8.15 -17.68
CA ASP A 34 15.47 -7.87 -16.64
C ASP A 34 14.97 -6.84 -15.60
N ALA A 35 14.01 -5.99 -15.98
CA ALA A 35 13.34 -5.08 -15.06
C ALA A 35 12.45 -5.87 -14.09
N ASP A 36 11.80 -6.93 -14.58
CA ASP A 36 10.89 -7.78 -13.80
C ASP A 36 11.61 -8.46 -12.60
N GLU A 37 12.85 -8.94 -12.75
CA GLU A 37 13.58 -9.59 -11.65
C GLU A 37 14.01 -8.59 -10.55
N ALA A 38 14.47 -7.39 -10.96
CA ALA A 38 14.87 -6.34 -10.03
C ALA A 38 13.67 -5.76 -9.28
N GLU A 39 12.53 -5.58 -9.98
CA GLU A 39 11.25 -5.17 -9.37
C GLU A 39 10.79 -6.16 -8.30
N MET A 40 10.87 -7.46 -8.60
CA MET A 40 10.48 -8.51 -7.68
C MET A 40 11.41 -8.57 -6.45
N GLN A 41 12.72 -8.38 -6.65
CA GLN A 41 13.67 -8.31 -5.54
C GLN A 41 13.42 -7.09 -4.65
N ALA A 42 13.19 -5.92 -5.23
CA ALA A 42 12.85 -4.70 -4.47
C ALA A 42 11.55 -4.89 -3.68
N LEU A 43 10.50 -5.45 -4.29
CA LEU A 43 9.26 -5.79 -3.61
C LEU A 43 9.50 -6.73 -2.42
N HIS A 44 10.34 -7.75 -2.59
CA HIS A 44 10.67 -8.69 -1.52
C HIS A 44 11.35 -8.00 -0.34
N GLU A 45 12.31 -7.13 -0.62
CA GLU A 45 13.06 -6.36 0.39
C GLU A 45 12.16 -5.38 1.12
N ILE A 46 11.30 -4.66 0.39
CA ILE A 46 10.32 -3.73 0.97
C ILE A 46 9.38 -4.48 1.92
N VAL A 47 8.70 -5.53 1.44
CA VAL A 47 7.73 -6.29 2.25
C VAL A 47 8.39 -6.91 3.48
N THR A 48 9.61 -7.45 3.33
CA THR A 48 10.38 -7.99 4.46
C THR A 48 10.76 -6.89 5.45
N GLY A 49 11.23 -5.76 4.96
CA GLY A 49 11.58 -4.60 5.78
C GLY A 49 10.40 -3.95 6.51
N PHE A 50 9.15 -4.16 6.06
CA PHE A 50 7.95 -3.78 6.83
C PHE A 50 7.63 -4.79 7.95
N ALA A 51 8.00 -6.06 7.81
CA ALA A 51 7.83 -7.06 8.86
C ALA A 51 8.89 -6.96 9.97
N GLU A 52 10.10 -6.54 9.61
CA GLU A 52 11.24 -6.38 10.53
C GLU A 52 11.23 -5.05 11.30
N ASP A 53 10.60 -4.02 10.72
CA ASP A 53 10.44 -2.72 11.39
C ASP A 53 9.38 -2.77 12.48
N PHE A 54 9.58 -1.96 13.53
CA PHE A 54 8.56 -1.82 14.58
C PHE A 54 7.32 -1.10 14.03
N LEU A 55 6.26 -1.86 13.75
CA LEU A 55 4.98 -1.30 13.32
C LEU A 55 4.16 -0.81 14.51
N LYS A 56 3.45 0.31 14.32
CA LYS A 56 2.67 0.99 15.38
C LYS A 56 1.36 0.28 15.77
N SER A 57 1.05 -0.84 15.09
CA SER A 57 -0.16 -1.65 15.27
C SER A 57 0.23 -3.12 15.34
N GLU A 58 -0.29 -3.81 16.36
CA GLU A 58 -0.08 -5.25 16.55
C GLU A 58 -0.75 -6.06 15.44
N PHE A 59 -1.93 -5.63 14.96
CA PHE A 59 -2.56 -6.23 13.79
C PHE A 59 -1.68 -6.17 12.56
N VAL A 60 -1.14 -4.99 12.23
CA VAL A 60 -0.29 -4.82 11.05
C VAL A 60 1.01 -5.62 11.20
N GLN A 61 1.62 -5.63 12.40
CA GLN A 61 2.80 -6.44 12.68
C GLN A 61 2.54 -7.92 12.40
N ALA A 62 1.47 -8.47 12.98
CA ALA A 62 1.09 -9.87 12.76
C ALA A 62 0.78 -10.17 11.29
N LEU A 63 0.14 -9.22 10.58
CA LEU A 63 -0.15 -9.34 9.17
C LEU A 63 1.12 -9.42 8.32
N MET A 64 2.08 -8.55 8.55
CA MET A 64 3.36 -8.52 7.83
C MET A 64 4.19 -9.78 8.12
N GLU A 65 4.25 -10.21 9.37
CA GLU A 65 4.91 -11.47 9.75
C GLU A 65 4.30 -12.67 9.03
N GLN A 66 2.96 -12.76 8.97
CA GLN A 66 2.28 -13.82 8.22
C GLN A 66 2.53 -13.71 6.71
N THR A 67 2.58 -12.49 6.16
CA THR A 67 2.90 -12.26 4.73
C THR A 67 4.27 -12.85 4.40
N VAL A 68 5.29 -12.57 5.21
CA VAL A 68 6.66 -13.07 5.04
C VAL A 68 6.77 -14.56 5.35
N ALA A 69 6.02 -15.07 6.33
CA ALA A 69 5.96 -16.51 6.61
C ALA A 69 5.46 -17.32 5.40
N HIS A 70 4.59 -16.73 4.58
CA HIS A 70 4.06 -17.32 3.35
C HIS A 70 4.84 -16.95 2.09
N ARG A 71 6.12 -16.54 2.21
CA ARG A 71 6.98 -16.19 1.04
C ARG A 71 7.06 -17.27 -0.04
N ASN A 72 6.91 -18.53 0.33
CA ASN A 72 6.88 -19.65 -0.62
C ASN A 72 5.64 -19.64 -1.54
N LEU A 73 4.61 -18.87 -1.19
CA LEU A 73 3.39 -18.70 -1.98
C LEU A 73 3.40 -17.44 -2.85
N TRP A 74 4.36 -16.53 -2.68
CA TRP A 74 4.39 -15.23 -3.36
C TRP A 74 4.33 -15.36 -4.89
N GLY A 75 5.04 -16.33 -5.47
CA GLY A 75 4.97 -16.60 -6.92
C GLY A 75 3.58 -17.02 -7.43
N THR A 76 2.68 -17.46 -6.55
CA THR A 76 1.28 -17.78 -6.90
C THR A 76 0.34 -16.58 -6.76
N TRP A 77 0.76 -15.54 -6.03
CA TRP A 77 -0.03 -14.35 -5.76
C TRP A 77 -0.04 -13.33 -6.91
N ASN A 78 0.53 -13.67 -8.07
CA ASN A 78 0.35 -12.89 -9.29
C ASN A 78 -1.00 -13.15 -9.99
N ARG A 79 -1.74 -14.18 -9.58
CA ARG A 79 -3.03 -14.50 -10.21
C ARG A 79 -4.05 -13.39 -9.94
N ASP A 80 -4.81 -13.03 -10.97
CA ASP A 80 -5.91 -12.06 -10.91
C ASP A 80 -5.46 -10.72 -10.27
N ILE A 81 -4.25 -10.27 -10.59
CA ILE A 81 -3.62 -9.09 -9.98
C ILE A 81 -4.43 -7.80 -10.20
N ASP A 82 -5.18 -7.72 -11.30
CA ASP A 82 -6.08 -6.60 -11.60
C ASP A 82 -7.24 -6.44 -10.60
N LEU A 83 -7.51 -7.46 -9.78
CA LEU A 83 -8.55 -7.44 -8.74
C LEU A 83 -8.06 -6.84 -7.42
N VAL A 84 -6.77 -6.51 -7.29
CA VAL A 84 -6.19 -6.01 -6.03
C VAL A 84 -6.94 -4.79 -5.47
N PRO A 85 -7.33 -3.77 -6.25
CA PRO A 85 -8.14 -2.66 -5.72
C PRO A 85 -9.48 -3.11 -5.13
N GLU A 86 -10.16 -4.07 -5.77
CA GLU A 86 -11.41 -4.66 -5.29
C GLU A 86 -11.18 -5.52 -4.02
N GLU A 87 -10.05 -6.22 -3.93
CA GLU A 87 -9.60 -6.97 -2.76
C GLU A 87 -9.31 -6.04 -1.57
N CYS A 88 -8.64 -4.90 -1.81
CA CYS A 88 -8.43 -3.86 -0.81
C CYS A 88 -9.77 -3.33 -0.27
N ARG A 89 -10.76 -3.04 -1.14
CA ARG A 89 -12.09 -2.61 -0.69
C ARG A 89 -12.77 -3.66 0.18
N LYS A 90 -12.67 -4.94 -0.18
CA LYS A 90 -13.21 -6.05 0.61
C LYS A 90 -12.53 -6.14 1.98
N ALA A 91 -11.21 -6.00 2.04
CA ALA A 91 -10.47 -6.00 3.30
C ALA A 91 -10.84 -4.80 4.19
N VAL A 92 -10.99 -3.61 3.61
CA VAL A 92 -11.46 -2.42 4.34
C VAL A 92 -12.84 -2.66 4.94
N GLN A 93 -13.78 -3.20 4.17
CA GLN A 93 -15.13 -3.53 4.66
C GLN A 93 -15.09 -4.60 5.76
N LEU A 94 -14.27 -5.64 5.59
CA LEU A 94 -14.10 -6.71 6.55
C LEU A 94 -13.55 -6.20 7.88
N LEU A 95 -12.52 -5.35 7.84
CA LEU A 95 -11.79 -4.90 9.02
C LEU A 95 -12.48 -3.75 9.78
N ALA A 96 -13.37 -3.00 9.12
CA ALA A 96 -14.02 -1.81 9.71
C ALA A 96 -14.74 -2.08 11.05
N ASP A 97 -15.33 -3.27 11.20
CA ASP A 97 -16.05 -3.66 12.42
C ASP A 97 -15.19 -4.49 13.41
N HIS A 98 -13.96 -4.86 13.03
CA HIS A 98 -13.10 -5.77 13.79
C HIS A 98 -11.86 -5.12 14.39
N LEU A 99 -11.44 -3.97 13.86
CA LEU A 99 -10.27 -3.23 14.33
C LEU A 99 -10.67 -1.91 14.96
N ASP A 100 -9.89 -1.48 15.96
CA ASP A 100 -10.01 -0.13 16.44
C ASP A 100 -9.57 0.89 15.37
N ARG A 101 -9.94 2.15 15.56
CA ARG A 101 -9.64 3.22 14.60
C ARG A 101 -8.14 3.34 14.29
N LYS A 102 -7.27 3.15 15.28
CA LYS A 102 -5.83 3.31 15.12
C LYS A 102 -5.29 2.17 14.27
N GLU A 103 -5.63 0.92 14.60
CA GLU A 103 -5.19 -0.26 13.85
C GLU A 103 -5.73 -0.26 12.43
N PHE A 104 -7.00 0.11 12.25
CA PHE A 104 -7.61 0.22 10.93
C PHE A 104 -6.93 1.26 10.05
N LEU A 105 -6.57 2.42 10.61
CA LEU A 105 -5.80 3.43 9.87
C LEU A 105 -4.37 2.95 9.57
N SER A 106 -3.72 2.27 10.52
CA SER A 106 -2.39 1.70 10.30
C SER A 106 -2.38 0.65 9.20
N PHE A 107 -3.40 -0.22 9.12
CA PHE A 107 -3.53 -1.19 8.03
C PHE A 107 -3.58 -0.51 6.66
N LYS A 108 -4.43 0.51 6.52
CA LYS A 108 -4.57 1.24 5.26
C LYS A 108 -3.29 1.97 4.87
N GLN A 109 -2.65 2.63 5.84
CA GLN A 109 -1.38 3.31 5.63
C GLN A 109 -0.27 2.34 5.23
N ASN A 110 -0.20 1.17 5.86
CA ASN A 110 0.80 0.15 5.55
C ASN A 110 0.71 -0.32 4.09
N LEU A 111 -0.50 -0.62 3.59
CA LEU A 111 -0.68 -1.01 2.19
C LEU A 111 -0.30 0.11 1.21
N MET A 112 -0.67 1.35 1.55
CA MET A 112 -0.32 2.54 0.74
C MET A 112 1.19 2.80 0.73
N GLU A 113 1.86 2.65 1.87
CA GLU A 113 3.30 2.87 2.02
C GLU A 113 4.10 1.80 1.26
N ILE A 114 3.73 0.52 1.36
CA ILE A 114 4.36 -0.54 0.56
C ILE A 114 4.24 -0.25 -0.93
N ALA A 115 3.06 0.13 -1.41
CA ALA A 115 2.86 0.49 -2.81
C ALA A 115 3.77 1.66 -3.20
N THR A 116 3.75 2.73 -2.41
CA THR A 116 4.57 3.92 -2.69
C THR A 116 6.05 3.59 -2.73
N ASP A 117 6.56 2.80 -1.78
CA ASP A 117 7.97 2.40 -1.72
C ASP A 117 8.37 1.56 -2.94
N VAL A 118 7.46 0.73 -3.47
CA VAL A 118 7.71 -0.05 -4.69
C VAL A 118 7.83 0.85 -5.92
N ALA A 119 6.92 1.80 -6.11
CA ALA A 119 7.01 2.77 -7.22
C ALA A 119 8.30 3.61 -7.13
N LEU A 120 8.77 3.92 -5.92
CA LEU A 120 10.02 4.65 -5.74
C LEU A 120 11.25 3.79 -6.02
N ALA A 121 11.28 2.57 -5.49
CA ALA A 121 12.42 1.65 -5.63
C ALA A 121 12.67 1.27 -7.10
N TYR A 122 11.61 1.14 -7.92
CA TYR A 122 11.76 0.88 -9.34
C TYR A 122 12.63 1.92 -10.04
N ARG A 123 12.49 3.19 -9.64
CA ARG A 123 13.24 4.30 -10.23
C ARG A 123 14.63 4.49 -9.62
N GLU A 124 14.86 3.93 -8.43
CA GLU A 124 16.09 4.09 -7.64
C GLU A 124 17.19 3.08 -8.00
N ASN A 125 16.91 2.07 -8.84
CA ASN A 125 17.93 1.17 -9.42
C ASN A 125 18.98 1.90 -10.32
N GLY A 126 19.06 3.23 -10.25
CA GLY A 126 20.13 4.07 -10.77
C GLY A 126 20.94 4.89 -9.73
N ASP A 127 20.54 5.01 -8.45
CA ASP A 127 21.35 5.67 -7.39
C ASP A 127 20.81 5.39 -5.96
N ASP A 128 21.69 5.00 -5.03
CA ASP A 128 21.40 4.52 -3.66
C ASP A 128 20.81 5.59 -2.70
N SER A 129 19.64 5.33 -2.08
CA SER A 129 19.32 5.52 -0.64
C SER A 129 17.81 5.39 -0.30
N LEU A 130 17.37 4.19 0.10
CA LEU A 130 16.09 3.92 0.80
C LEU A 130 16.02 4.44 2.26
N SER A 131 16.65 5.58 2.57
CA SER A 131 16.72 6.13 3.93
C SER A 131 15.81 7.35 4.10
N GLY A 132 14.50 7.09 4.20
CA GLY A 132 13.54 8.14 4.52
C GLY A 132 12.08 7.72 4.47
N ARG A 133 11.66 6.76 5.33
CA ARG A 133 10.25 6.40 5.56
C ARG A 133 9.48 7.54 6.25
N VAL A 134 9.40 8.71 5.62
CA VAL A 134 8.34 9.69 5.86
C VAL A 134 7.14 9.19 5.08
N ASN A 135 5.90 9.40 5.54
CA ASN A 135 4.69 9.02 4.80
C ASN A 135 4.62 9.84 3.49
N VAL A 136 5.35 9.39 2.47
CA VAL A 136 5.63 10.11 1.23
C VAL A 136 4.32 10.45 0.57
N TYR A 137 3.41 9.48 0.49
CA TYR A 137 2.09 9.67 -0.09
C TYR A 137 1.29 10.82 0.56
N THR A 138 1.22 10.93 1.89
CA THR A 138 0.53 12.07 2.53
C THR A 138 1.18 13.41 2.20
N ARG A 139 2.51 13.44 2.05
CA ARG A 139 3.21 14.64 1.56
C ARG A 139 2.82 14.96 0.11
N LEU A 140 2.73 13.96 -0.77
CA LEU A 140 2.30 14.12 -2.16
C LEU A 140 0.90 14.72 -2.26
N VAL A 141 -0.06 14.15 -1.55
CA VAL A 141 -1.45 14.64 -1.51
C VAL A 141 -1.50 16.06 -0.96
N SER A 142 -0.77 16.33 0.13
CA SER A 142 -0.74 17.67 0.74
C SER A 142 -0.18 18.75 -0.20
N GLU A 143 0.83 18.42 -1.01
CA GLU A 143 1.41 19.33 -1.99
C GLU A 143 0.49 19.54 -3.20
N LYS A 144 -0.18 18.49 -3.70
CA LYS A 144 -1.19 18.56 -4.79
C LYS A 144 -2.38 19.44 -4.39
N VAL A 145 -2.88 19.32 -3.16
CA VAL A 145 -3.95 20.20 -2.64
C VAL A 145 -3.48 21.64 -2.49
N ARG A 146 -2.26 21.84 -1.96
CA ARG A 146 -1.68 23.17 -1.76
C ARG A 146 -1.42 23.90 -3.07
N SER A 147 -0.98 23.21 -4.12
CA SER A 147 -0.74 23.81 -5.43
C SER A 147 -2.05 24.24 -6.09
N MET A 148 -3.10 23.40 -6.02
CA MET A 148 -4.45 23.78 -6.45
C MET A 148 -5.00 25.02 -5.72
N MET A 149 -4.80 25.10 -4.40
CA MET A 149 -5.27 26.24 -3.60
C MET A 149 -4.47 27.54 -3.82
N THR A 150 -3.17 27.43 -4.11
CA THR A 150 -2.29 28.61 -4.22
C THR A 150 -2.08 29.10 -5.65
N GLY A 151 -2.58 28.37 -6.66
CA GLY A 151 -2.40 28.69 -8.07
C GLY A 151 -0.93 28.68 -8.52
N ARG A 152 -0.02 28.20 -7.66
CA ARG A 152 1.38 27.98 -8.01
C ARG A 152 1.47 26.61 -8.67
N PRO A 153 2.27 26.46 -9.74
CA PRO A 153 2.55 25.13 -10.24
C PRO A 153 3.04 24.29 -9.05
N PRO A 154 2.53 23.07 -8.84
CA PRO A 154 3.18 22.16 -7.92
C PRO A 154 4.66 22.15 -8.31
N ARG A 155 5.58 22.05 -7.32
CA ARG A 155 6.89 21.49 -7.69
C ARG A 155 6.54 20.18 -8.38
N SER A 156 6.88 20.04 -9.66
CA SER A 156 6.40 18.89 -10.40
C SER A 156 6.93 17.65 -9.71
N LEU A 157 6.07 16.65 -9.57
CA LEU A 157 6.47 15.36 -9.06
C LEU A 157 7.67 14.85 -9.86
N ASP A 158 7.73 15.12 -11.17
CA ASP A 158 8.90 14.92 -12.03
C ASP A 158 10.25 15.40 -11.45
N GLU A 159 10.27 16.53 -10.71
CA GLU A 159 11.48 17.07 -10.08
C GLU A 159 11.82 16.44 -8.72
N ILE A 160 10.86 15.82 -8.01
CA ILE A 160 11.05 15.28 -6.66
C ILE A 160 11.03 13.74 -6.65
N LEU A 161 10.15 13.10 -7.44
CA LEU A 161 9.95 11.66 -7.61
C LEU A 161 9.37 11.38 -9.01
N ASN A 162 10.10 10.74 -9.90
CA ASN A 162 9.60 10.30 -11.23
C ASN A 162 8.87 8.98 -11.07
N ILE A 163 7.73 9.12 -10.46
CA ILE A 163 6.62 8.20 -10.54
C ILE A 163 5.97 8.48 -11.90
N SER A 164 5.70 7.45 -12.69
CA SER A 164 5.05 7.61 -14.00
C SER A 164 3.58 8.02 -13.84
N ASP A 165 2.97 8.58 -14.90
CA ASP A 165 1.53 8.90 -14.89
C ASP A 165 0.67 7.66 -14.60
N ALA A 166 1.11 6.47 -15.04
CA ALA A 166 0.43 5.21 -14.80
C ALA A 166 0.52 4.78 -13.33
N GLU A 167 1.72 4.85 -12.74
CA GLU A 167 1.93 4.57 -11.32
C GLU A 167 1.17 5.55 -10.42
N GLN A 168 1.17 6.84 -10.77
CA GLN A 168 0.39 7.83 -10.04
C GLN A 168 -1.12 7.55 -10.11
N ALA A 169 -1.63 7.16 -11.29
CA ALA A 169 -3.04 6.77 -11.44
C ALA A 169 -3.38 5.49 -10.63
N ALA A 170 -2.45 4.54 -10.55
CA ALA A 170 -2.60 3.34 -9.75
C ALA A 170 -2.58 3.65 -8.24
N LEU A 171 -1.68 4.52 -7.78
CA LEU A 171 -1.65 5.01 -6.39
C LEU A 171 -2.95 5.74 -6.02
N ASP A 172 -3.47 6.60 -6.91
CA ASP A 172 -4.75 7.29 -6.71
C ASP A 172 -5.91 6.27 -6.60
N ARG A 173 -5.93 5.24 -7.45
CA ARG A 173 -6.93 4.15 -7.41
C ARG A 173 -6.82 3.30 -6.14
N LEU A 174 -5.61 3.04 -5.66
CA LEU A 174 -5.37 2.33 -4.41
C LEU A 174 -5.87 3.15 -3.22
N ALA A 175 -5.59 4.45 -3.20
CA ALA A 175 -6.05 5.34 -2.14
C ALA A 175 -7.58 5.44 -2.08
N GLU A 176 -8.25 5.44 -3.23
CA GLU A 176 -9.71 5.34 -3.30
C GLU A 176 -10.20 3.99 -2.76
N ALA A 177 -9.59 2.89 -3.18
CA ALA A 177 -9.94 1.54 -2.72
C ALA A 177 -9.74 1.35 -1.21
N LEU A 178 -8.74 2.02 -0.63
CA LEU A 178 -8.47 2.03 0.80
C LEU A 178 -9.33 3.04 1.56
N ASP A 179 -10.11 3.89 0.89
CA ASP A 179 -10.83 5.00 1.53
C ASP A 179 -9.90 5.88 2.38
N LEU A 180 -8.83 6.38 1.75
CA LEU A 180 -7.88 7.32 2.36
C LEU A 180 -8.32 8.80 2.23
N GLU A 181 -9.13 9.13 1.22
CA GLU A 181 -9.64 10.51 1.01
C GLU A 181 -10.94 10.82 1.79
N GLY A 182 -11.57 9.81 2.40
CA GLY A 182 -12.58 9.99 3.43
C GLY A 182 -14.02 9.85 2.97
N ARG A 183 -14.58 8.65 3.14
CA ARG A 183 -15.98 8.35 3.43
C ARG A 183 -16.09 6.97 4.12
N LEU A 184 -15.85 6.88 5.44
CA LEU A 184 -16.47 5.90 6.37
C LEU A 184 -15.93 6.04 7.83
N PHE A 185 -15.98 7.24 8.40
CA PHE A 185 -16.29 7.37 9.83
C PHE A 185 -17.63 8.09 9.94
N LYS A 186 -18.73 7.35 9.78
CA LYS A 186 -19.87 7.62 10.64
C LYS A 186 -19.44 7.10 12.01
N ALA A 187 -18.93 8.02 12.84
CA ALA A 187 -18.89 7.78 14.27
C ALA A 187 -20.29 7.29 14.64
N ARG A 188 -20.39 6.04 15.11
CA ARG A 188 -21.60 5.52 15.70
C ARG A 188 -21.90 6.47 16.86
N GLU A 189 -22.91 7.32 16.71
CA GLU A 189 -23.36 8.18 17.80
C GLU A 189 -23.63 7.26 19.00
N PRO A 190 -23.08 7.56 20.19
CA PRO A 190 -23.48 6.81 21.37
C PRO A 190 -24.98 7.05 21.53
N ASN A 191 -25.75 5.95 21.51
CA ASN A 191 -27.19 5.96 21.79
C ASN A 191 -27.46 6.87 22.98
N ALA A 192 -28.13 7.99 22.73
CA ALA A 192 -28.67 8.83 23.78
C ALA A 192 -29.98 8.18 24.25
N ALA A 193 -29.92 7.64 25.48
CA ALA A 193 -31.00 7.32 26.41
C ALA A 193 -32.18 6.45 25.91
#